data_AF-A0A5J6PA03-F1
#
_entry.id   AF-A0A5J6PA03-F1
#
_cell.length_a   1.000
_cell.length_b   1.000
_cell.length_c   1.000
_cell.angle_alpha   90.00
_cell.angle_beta   90.00
_cell.angle_gamma   90.00
#
_symmetry.space_group_name_H-M   'P 1'
#
loop_
_entity.id
_entity.type
_entity.pdbx_description
1 polymer ?
#
loop_
_entity_poly.entity_id
_entity_poly.type
_entity_poly.pdbx_seq_one_letter_code
_entity_poly.pdbx_strand_id
1 'polypeptide(L)'
;MTILNIGTEAFNSTEVAEKVQADISFLLSRIALLNQQPNPNPVVLQTYQEMLESRQAVLDWLTQDSSKDQHLNHQASGNTH
;
A
#
# COMPACT_ATOMS: atom_id res chain seq x y z
N MET A 1 12.32 7.07 9.52
CA MET A 1 11.97 5.64 9.59
C MET A 1 10.65 5.57 10.31
N THR A 2 9.55 5.32 9.59
CA THR A 2 8.20 5.32 10.16
C THR A 2 7.82 3.88 10.49
N ILE A 3 7.51 3.62 11.76
CA ILE A 3 7.12 2.28 12.23
C ILE A 3 5.60 2.22 12.26
N LEU A 4 5.04 1.24 11.56
CA LEU A 4 3.63 0.95 11.51
C LEU A 4 3.30 -0.17 12.49
N ASN A 5 2.43 0.11 13.46
CA ASN A 5 1.95 -0.89 14.40
C ASN A 5 0.73 -1.60 13.80
N ILE A 6 0.88 -2.87 13.43
CA ILE A 6 -0.21 -3.73 12.97
C ILE A 6 -0.43 -4.79 14.04
N GLY A 7 -1.55 -4.69 14.77
CA GLY A 7 -1.80 -5.55 15.92
C GLY A 7 -0.78 -5.31 17.05
N THR A 8 -0.05 -6.36 17.44
CA THR A 8 1.02 -6.27 18.48
C THR A 8 2.42 -6.12 17.89
N GLU A 9 2.55 -6.02 16.56
CA GLU A 9 3.84 -6.02 15.88
C GLU A 9 4.14 -4.67 15.21
N ALA A 10 5.38 -4.23 15.37
CA ALA A 10 5.92 -2.99 14.82
C ALA A 10 6.66 -3.31 13.52
N PHE A 11 6.13 -2.85 12.38
CA PHE A 11 6.72 -3.05 11.06
C PHE A 11 7.36 -1.77 10.55
N ASN A 12 8.43 -1.88 9.76
CA ASN A 12 8.92 -0.75 8.99
C ASN A 12 7.93 -0.46 7.84
N SER A 13 7.21 0.65 7.90
CA SER A 13 6.25 1.06 6.87
C SER A 13 6.85 1.12 5.47
N THR A 14 8.13 1.47 5.35
CA THR A 14 8.86 1.48 4.08
C THR A 14 9.03 0.07 3.52
N GLU A 15 9.43 -0.90 4.35
CA GLU A 15 9.58 -2.29 3.92
C GLU A 15 8.23 -2.91 3.51
N VAL A 16 7.16 -2.57 4.24
CA VAL A 16 5.80 -3.01 3.89
C VAL A 16 5.36 -2.39 2.56
N ALA A 17 5.60 -1.09 2.36
CA ALA A 17 5.28 -0.40 1.11
C ALA A 17 6.06 -0.97 -0.08
N GLU A 18 7.35 -1.28 0.08
CA GLU A 18 8.18 -1.92 -0.94
C GLU A 18 7.62 -3.28 -1.36
N LYS A 19 7.22 -4.12 -0.40
CA LYS A 19 6.60 -5.43 -0.68
C LYS A 19 5.27 -5.28 -1.40
N VAL A 20 4.41 -4.36 -0.96
CA VAL A 20 3.13 -4.09 -1.61
C VAL A 20 3.33 -3.57 -3.04
N GLN A 21 4.34 -2.71 -3.27
CA GLN A 21 4.68 -2.22 -4.60
C GLN A 21 5.19 -3.34 -5.53
N ALA A 22 5.97 -4.28 -4.99
CA ALA A 22 6.41 -5.46 -5.73
C ALA A 22 5.22 -6.36 -6.12
N ASP A 23 4.28 -6.59 -5.20
CA ASP A 23 3.05 -7.34 -5.46
C ASP A 23 2.20 -6.68 -6.56
N ILE A 24 2.02 -5.36 -6.51
CA ILE A 24 1.31 -4.58 -7.55
C ILE A 24 1.98 -4.79 -8.91
N SER A 25 3.31 -4.68 -8.97
CA SER A 25 4.07 -4.85 -10.21
C SER A 25 3.91 -6.26 -10.79
N PHE A 26 3.93 -7.27 -9.93
CA PHE A 26 3.66 -8.65 -10.31
C PHE A 26 2.25 -8.83 -10.87
N LEU A 27 1.23 -8.33 -10.18
CA LEU A 27 -0.17 -8.44 -10.59
C LEU A 27 -0.43 -7.76 -11.94
N LEU A 28 0.10 -6.55 -12.14
CA LEU A 28 0.02 -5.83 -13.43
C LEU A 28 0.65 -6.65 -14.57
N SER A 29 1.84 -7.20 -14.35
CA SER A 29 2.49 -8.04 -15.36
C SER A 29 1.67 -9.28 -15.69
N ARG A 30 1.07 -9.92 -14.67
CA ARG A 30 0.26 -11.13 -14.84
C ARG A 30 -1.05 -10.86 -15.56
N ILE A 31 -1.73 -9.77 -15.24
CA ILE A 31 -2.94 -9.30 -15.92
C ILE A 31 -2.63 -9.00 -17.40
N ALA A 32 -1.52 -8.30 -17.68
CA ALA A 32 -1.12 -8.00 -19.05
C ALA A 32 -0.90 -9.28 -19.88
N LEU A 33 -0.24 -10.29 -19.31
CA LEU A 33 -0.04 -11.59 -19.96
C LEU A 33 -1.37 -12.33 -20.19
N LEU A 34 -2.29 -12.29 -19.25
CA LEU A 34 -3.62 -12.92 -19.41
C LEU A 34 -4.41 -12.23 -20.51
N ASN A 35 -4.42 -10.90 -20.58
CA ASN A 35 -5.13 -10.15 -21.62
C ASN A 35 -4.59 -10.39 -23.04
N GLN A 36 -3.35 -10.85 -23.18
CA GLN A 36 -2.78 -11.22 -24.48
C GLN A 36 -3.19 -12.62 -24.94
N GLN A 37 -3.79 -13.43 -24.07
CA GLN A 37 -4.28 -14.75 -24.45
C GLN A 37 -5.54 -14.61 -25.32
N PRO A 38 -5.74 -15.49 -26.32
CA PRO A 38 -6.90 -15.41 -27.21
C PRO A 38 -8.23 -15.70 -26.51
N ASN A 39 -8.22 -16.40 -25.38
CA ASN A 39 -9.40 -16.67 -24.56
C ASN A 39 -9.00 -16.82 -23.08
N PRO A 40 -8.72 -15.71 -22.37
CA PRO A 40 -8.34 -15.78 -20.96
C PRO A 40 -9.51 -16.27 -20.12
N ASN A 41 -9.22 -17.02 -19.06
CA ASN A 41 -10.24 -17.41 -18.10
C ASN A 41 -10.75 -16.15 -17.36
N PRO A 42 -12.02 -15.75 -17.52
CA PRO A 42 -12.53 -14.49 -16.98
C PRO A 42 -12.53 -14.47 -15.45
N VAL A 43 -12.73 -15.62 -14.80
CA VAL A 43 -12.68 -15.74 -13.33
C VAL A 43 -11.28 -15.46 -12.83
N VAL A 44 -10.27 -16.04 -13.48
CA VAL A 44 -8.86 -15.84 -13.10
C VAL A 44 -8.45 -14.37 -13.30
N LEU A 45 -8.82 -13.78 -14.43
CA LEU A 45 -8.54 -12.37 -14.71
C LEU A 45 -9.19 -11.45 -13.67
N GLN A 46 -10.47 -11.68 -13.35
CA GLN A 46 -11.21 -10.93 -12.34
C GLN A 46 -10.54 -11.04 -10.96
N THR A 47 -10.17 -12.26 -10.54
CA THR A 47 -9.47 -12.45 -9.26
C THR A 47 -8.17 -11.65 -9.19
N TYR A 48 -7.36 -11.63 -10.26
CA TYR A 48 -6.15 -10.83 -10.27
C TYR A 48 -6.43 -9.31 -10.22
N GLN A 49 -7.52 -8.85 -10.85
CA GLN A 49 -7.94 -7.45 -10.79
C GLN A 49 -8.40 -7.05 -9.39
N GLU A 50 -9.19 -7.88 -8.71
CA GLU A 50 -9.62 -7.66 -7.32
C GLU A 50 -8.43 -7.64 -6.36
N MET A 51 -7.46 -8.54 -6.56
CA MET A 51 -6.20 -8.52 -5.79
C MET A 51 -5.42 -7.23 -6.04
N LEU A 52 -5.33 -6.76 -7.28
CA LEU A 52 -4.63 -5.53 -7.63
C LEU A 52 -5.27 -4.32 -6.95
N GLU A 53 -6.59 -4.21 -6.99
CA GLU A 53 -7.34 -3.15 -6.32
C GLU A 53 -7.07 -3.13 -4.80
N SER A 54 -7.11 -4.29 -4.16
CA SER A 54 -6.81 -4.41 -2.73
C SER A 54 -5.39 -3.93 -2.39
N ARG A 55 -4.38 -4.30 -3.18
CA ARG A 55 -2.99 -3.88 -2.93
C ARG A 55 -2.79 -2.40 -3.18
N GLN A 56 -3.45 -1.83 -4.18
CA GLN A 56 -3.40 -0.39 -4.44
C GLN A 56 -4.00 0.42 -3.28
N ALA A 57 -5.14 -0.02 -2.74
CA ALA A 57 -5.74 0.62 -1.57
C ALA A 57 -4.83 0.56 -0.33
N VAL A 58 -4.11 -0.54 -0.12
CA VAL A 58 -3.14 -0.67 0.97
C VAL A 58 -1.95 0.27 0.76
N LEU A 59 -1.40 0.37 -0.46
CA LEU A 59 -0.31 1.29 -0.76
C LEU A 59 -0.73 2.75 -0.54
N ASP A 60 -1.92 3.11 -0.99
CA ASP A 60 -2.49 4.44 -0.81
C ASP A 60 -2.67 4.77 0.68
N TRP A 61 -3.06 3.79 1.50
CA TRP A 61 -3.16 3.95 2.95
C TRP A 61 -1.77 4.15 3.60
N LEU A 62 -0.78 3.33 3.25
CA LEU A 62 0.59 3.42 3.78
C LEU A 62 1.25 4.77 3.46
N THR A 63 1.00 5.31 2.27
CA THR A 63 1.56 6.60 1.82
C THR A 63 0.83 7.79 2.45
N GLN A 64 -0.47 7.68 2.74
CA GLN A 64 -1.23 8.71 3.45
C GLN A 64 -0.84 8.84 4.93
N ASP A 65 -0.55 7.73 5.62
CA ASP A 65 -0.19 7.76 7.05
C ASP A 65 1.14 8.48 7.28
N SER A 66 2.08 8.32 6.34
CA SER A 66 3.36 9.06 6.32
C SER A 66 3.20 10.59 6.35
N SER A 67 2.04 11.10 5.94
CA SER A 67 1.74 12.54 5.88
C SER A 67 1.04 13.08 7.13
N LYS A 68 0.46 12.22 7.98
CA LYS A 68 -0.28 12.65 9.19
C LYS A 68 0.63 12.87 10.40
N ASP A 69 1.78 12.21 10.45
CA ASP A 69 2.75 12.36 11.56
C ASP A 69 3.44 13.73 11.61
N GLN A 70 3.34 14.57 10.58
CA GLN A 70 3.98 15.89 10.56
C GLN A 70 3.16 17.02 11.22
N HIS A 71 1.88 16.79 11.57
CA HIS A 71 1.01 17.89 12.01
C HIS A 71 0.82 18.05 13.53
N LEU A 72 1.39 17.15 14.36
CA LEU A 72 1.22 17.20 15.82
C LEU A 72 2.38 17.84 16.61
N ASN A 73 3.48 18.25 15.97
CA ASN A 73 4.68 18.72 16.69
C ASN A 73 4.88 20.26 16.71
N HIS A 74 3.87 21.07 16.39
CA HIS A 74 4.02 22.54 16.26
C HIS A 74 3.19 23.40 17.23
N GLN A 75 2.57 22.84 18.28
CA GLN A 75 1.72 23.62 19.21
C GLN A 75 2.16 23.65 20.68
N ALA A 76 3.32 23.10 21.04
CA ALA A 76 3.82 23.11 22.43
C ALA A 76 5.05 24.02 22.61
N SER A 77 4.93 25.31 22.33
CA SER A 77 5.85 26.33 22.87
C SER A 77 5.24 27.72 22.74
N GLY A 78 4.60 28.17 23.82
CA GLY A 78 4.04 29.51 23.89
C GLY A 78 3.10 29.71 25.06
N ASN A 79 3.55 29.43 26.28
CA ASN A 79 3.04 30.13 27.47
C ASN A 79 3.86 29.79 28.73
N THR A 80 4.79 30.68 29.06
CA THR A 80 5.20 30.92 30.45
C THR A 80 5.36 32.43 30.57
N HIS A 81 4.43 33.05 31.29
CA HIS A 81 4.38 34.46 31.64
C HIS A 81 4.61 34.60 33.15
#